data_AF-A0A348Z4K2-F1
#
_entry.id   AF-A0A348Z4K2-F1
#
_cell.length_a   1.000
_cell.length_b   1.000
_cell.length_c   1.000
_cell.angle_alpha   90.00
_cell.angle_beta   90.00
_cell.angle_gamma   90.00
#
_symmetry.space_group_name_H-M   'P 1'
#
loop_
_entity.id
_entity.type
_entity.pdbx_description
1 polymer ?
#
loop_
_entity_poly.entity_id
_entity_poly.type
_entity_poly.pdbx_seq_one_letter_code
_entity_poly.pdbx_strand_id
1 'polypeptide(L)'
;MLSLTFFIFMLISLGFLIYFNYHPHGYKMPIVKTITSLLFIAICVSSYKILYFNTQYFIFILFALITSLIGDVFLAFNTNEDDEVSKMFVYGLISFSIAHIFFSLAFATLTPVLIWHVLLFILISIISILFLNLIKGFDFKGAYKLAFLL
;
A
#
# COMPACT_ATOMS: atom_id res chain seq x y z
N MET A 1 -3.76 -25.43 -2.88
CA MET A 1 -4.19 -25.60 -1.46
C MET A 1 -3.41 -24.66 -0.53
N LEU A 2 -2.07 -24.63 -0.58
CA LEU A 2 -1.25 -23.74 0.25
C LEU A 2 -1.57 -22.23 0.09
N SER A 3 -1.80 -21.75 -1.14
CA SER A 3 -2.17 -20.36 -1.41
C SER A 3 -3.51 -19.96 -0.78
N LEU A 4 -4.48 -20.87 -0.77
CA LEU A 4 -5.79 -20.67 -0.13
C LEU A 4 -5.65 -20.56 1.40
N THR A 5 -4.78 -21.38 1.99
CA THR A 5 -4.49 -21.32 3.43
C THR A 5 -3.88 -19.98 3.82
N PHE A 6 -2.87 -19.50 3.07
CA PHE A 6 -2.29 -18.18 3.32
C PHE A 6 -3.28 -17.04 3.08
N PHE A 7 -4.17 -17.18 2.09
CA PHE A 7 -5.23 -16.20 1.83
C PHE A 7 -6.19 -16.06 3.03
N ILE A 8 -6.61 -17.17 3.62
CA ILE A 8 -7.46 -17.15 4.82
C ILE A 8 -6.71 -16.49 6.00
N PHE A 9 -5.44 -16.85 6.22
CA PHE A 9 -4.63 -16.22 7.26
C PHE A 9 -4.43 -14.72 7.03
N MET A 10 -4.28 -14.28 5.78
CA MET A 10 -4.18 -12.88 5.41
C MET A 10 -5.46 -12.12 5.75
N LEU A 11 -6.65 -12.67 5.45
CA LEU A 11 -7.93 -12.06 5.80
C LEU A 11 -8.10 -11.91 7.32
N ILE A 12 -7.74 -12.94 8.08
CA ILE A 12 -7.77 -12.90 9.55
C ILE A 12 -6.79 -11.82 10.07
N SER A 13 -5.57 -11.80 9.55
CA SER A 13 -4.55 -10.82 9.94
C SER A 13 -4.97 -9.39 9.60
N LEU A 14 -5.59 -9.17 8.44
CA LEU A 14 -6.14 -7.88 8.03
C LEU A 14 -7.28 -7.44 8.96
N GLY A 15 -8.15 -8.35 9.37
CA GLY A 15 -9.21 -8.07 10.35
C GLY A 15 -8.63 -7.58 11.68
N PHE A 16 -7.58 -8.24 12.18
CA PHE A 16 -6.86 -7.79 13.36
C PHE A 16 -6.17 -6.44 13.15
N LEU A 17 -5.58 -6.20 11.98
CA LEU A 17 -4.95 -4.91 11.66
C LEU A 17 -5.96 -3.77 11.69
N ILE A 18 -7.14 -3.95 11.10
CA ILE A 18 -8.24 -2.97 11.13
C ILE A 18 -8.67 -2.73 12.58
N TYR A 19 -8.86 -3.78 13.36
CA TYR A 19 -9.22 -3.67 14.77
C TYR A 19 -8.20 -2.86 15.59
N PHE A 20 -6.90 -3.15 15.44
CA PHE A 20 -5.84 -2.43 16.14
C PHE A 20 -5.65 -0.99 15.62
N ASN A 21 -6.07 -0.69 14.40
CA ASN A 21 -6.10 0.68 13.89
C ASN A 21 -7.16 1.52 14.62
N TYR A 22 -8.35 0.95 14.87
CA TYR A 22 -9.40 1.62 15.65
C TYR A 22 -9.11 1.66 17.16
N HIS A 23 -8.39 0.68 17.70
CA HIS A 23 -7.99 0.62 19.11
C HIS A 23 -6.46 0.55 19.25
N PRO A 24 -5.75 1.68 19.08
CA PRO A 24 -4.28 1.69 19.04
C PRO A 24 -3.70 1.21 20.38
N HIS A 25 -3.10 0.02 20.36
CA HIS A 25 -2.36 -0.56 21.48
C HIS A 25 -0.87 -0.62 21.13
N GLY A 26 -0.19 0.52 21.24
CA GLY A 26 1.27 0.66 21.13
C GLY A 26 1.91 -0.22 20.05
N TYR A 27 2.81 -1.10 20.47
CA TYR A 27 3.64 -1.94 19.58
C TYR A 27 2.90 -3.06 18.84
N LYS A 28 1.63 -3.37 19.18
CA LYS A 28 0.90 -4.48 18.55
C LYS A 28 0.53 -4.18 17.10
N MET A 29 0.23 -2.92 16.78
CA MET A 29 -0.16 -2.51 15.43
C MET A 29 0.98 -2.70 14.41
N PRO A 30 2.23 -2.21 14.65
CA PRO A 30 3.37 -2.50 13.76
C PRO A 30 3.63 -3.99 13.53
N ILE A 31 3.55 -4.81 14.58
CA ILE A 31 3.79 -6.26 14.49
C ILE A 31 2.74 -6.94 13.61
N VAL A 32 1.46 -6.63 13.84
CA VAL A 32 0.39 -7.22 13.03
C VAL A 32 0.52 -6.78 11.57
N LYS A 33 0.85 -5.51 11.30
CA LYS A 33 1.05 -4.98 9.95
C LYS A 33 2.18 -5.69 9.19
N THR A 34 3.32 -5.90 9.85
CA THR A 34 4.45 -6.63 9.25
C THR A 34 4.10 -8.09 8.99
N ILE A 35 3.35 -8.75 9.87
CA ILE A 35 2.83 -10.11 9.63
C ILE A 35 1.88 -10.13 8.42
N THR A 36 0.95 -9.17 8.32
CA THR A 36 0.01 -9.09 7.18
C THR A 36 0.74 -8.91 5.85
N SER A 37 1.72 -8.00 5.80
CA SER A 37 2.54 -7.75 4.60
C SER A 37 3.39 -8.96 4.19
N LEU A 38 3.96 -9.70 5.14
CA LEU A 38 4.65 -10.96 4.88
C LEU A 38 3.70 -12.03 4.32
N LEU A 39 2.46 -12.11 4.81
CA LEU A 39 1.45 -13.02 4.27
C LEU A 39 1.10 -12.67 2.82
N PHE A 40 1.03 -11.38 2.45
CA PHE A 40 0.84 -10.99 1.04
C PHE A 40 1.97 -11.50 0.14
N ILE A 41 3.23 -11.37 0.57
CA ILE A 41 4.39 -11.88 -0.17
C ILE A 41 4.33 -13.41 -0.27
N ALA A 42 3.99 -14.11 0.82
CA ALA A 42 3.85 -15.57 0.83
C ALA A 42 2.76 -16.06 -0.13
N ILE A 43 1.61 -15.37 -0.21
CA ILE A 43 0.55 -15.65 -1.17
C ILE A 43 1.06 -15.46 -2.60
N CYS A 44 1.77 -14.36 -2.88
CA CYS A 44 2.32 -14.08 -4.20
C CYS A 44 3.25 -15.20 -4.67
N VAL A 45 4.23 -15.57 -3.84
CA VAL A 45 5.22 -16.63 -4.16
C VAL A 45 4.56 -18.00 -4.30
N SER A 46 3.62 -18.35 -3.42
CA SER A 46 2.92 -19.65 -3.47
C SER A 46 1.98 -19.76 -4.67
N SER A 47 1.37 -18.65 -5.11
CA SER A 47 0.44 -18.64 -6.25
C SER A 47 1.16 -18.74 -7.59
N TYR A 48 2.36 -18.17 -7.71
CA TYR A 48 3.17 -18.28 -8.94
C TYR A 48 3.49 -19.72 -9.32
N LYS A 49 3.77 -20.59 -8.33
CA LYS A 49 4.08 -22.00 -8.55
C LYS A 49 2.94 -22.80 -9.18
N ILE A 50 1.71 -22.31 -9.14
CA ILE A 50 0.50 -23.06 -9.55
C ILE A 50 0.10 -22.73 -11.00
N LEU A 51 0.31 -21.49 -11.46
CA LEU A 51 -0.33 -21.01 -12.69
C LEU A 51 0.62 -20.56 -13.81
N TYR A 52 1.93 -20.39 -13.57
CA TYR A 52 2.98 -20.03 -14.57
C TYR A 52 2.54 -19.04 -15.67
N PHE A 53 1.66 -18.09 -15.35
CA PHE A 53 0.88 -17.43 -16.40
C PHE A 53 1.59 -16.20 -16.98
N ASN A 54 2.51 -15.58 -16.22
CA ASN A 54 3.36 -14.48 -16.70
C ASN A 54 4.48 -14.15 -15.69
N THR A 55 5.74 -14.45 -16.03
CA THR A 55 6.91 -14.21 -15.16
C THR A 55 7.17 -12.72 -14.91
N GLN A 56 6.95 -11.87 -15.93
CA GLN A 56 7.17 -10.42 -15.79
C GLN A 56 6.15 -9.80 -14.82
N TYR A 57 4.88 -10.17 -14.97
CA TYR A 57 3.82 -9.77 -14.02
C TYR A 57 4.18 -10.17 -12.58
N PHE A 58 4.60 -11.42 -12.38
CA PHE A 58 4.99 -11.91 -11.06
C PHE A 58 6.15 -11.12 -10.46
N ILE A 59 7.21 -10.85 -11.22
CA ILE A 59 8.37 -10.08 -10.74
C ILE A 59 7.94 -8.67 -10.31
N PHE A 60 7.12 -7.98 -11.11
CA PHE A 60 6.66 -6.64 -10.75
C PHE A 60 5.77 -6.64 -9.51
N ILE A 61 4.82 -7.59 -9.37
CA ILE A 61 4.01 -7.72 -8.16
C ILE A 61 4.88 -8.02 -6.93
N LEU A 62 5.87 -8.90 -7.06
CA LEU A 62 6.76 -9.24 -5.96
C LEU A 62 7.56 -8.02 -5.49
N PHE A 63 8.14 -7.24 -6.41
CA PHE A 63 8.83 -6.00 -6.09
C PHE A 63 7.90 -4.96 -5.47
N ALA A 64 6.66 -4.83 -5.96
CA ALA A 64 5.65 -3.95 -5.38
C ALA A 64 5.34 -4.33 -3.92
N LEU A 65 5.18 -5.62 -3.63
CA LEU A 65 4.90 -6.10 -2.27
C LEU A 65 6.10 -5.91 -1.33
N ILE A 66 7.33 -6.14 -1.80
CA ILE A 66 8.54 -5.91 -1.00
C ILE A 66 8.71 -4.42 -0.68
N THR A 67 8.52 -3.54 -1.66
CA THR A 67 8.60 -2.09 -1.46
C THR A 67 7.47 -1.58 -0.57
N SER A 68 6.26 -2.17 -0.63
CA SER A 68 5.18 -1.89 0.30
C SER A 68 5.52 -2.31 1.74
N LEU A 69 6.12 -3.49 1.94
CA LEU A 69 6.60 -3.95 3.25
C LEU A 69 7.66 -2.98 3.83
N ILE A 70 8.61 -2.53 3.01
CA ILE A 70 9.61 -1.54 3.43
C ILE A 70 8.93 -0.23 3.85
N GLY A 71 7.90 0.20 3.12
CA GLY A 71 7.09 1.37 3.48
C GLY A 71 6.38 1.20 4.83
N ASP A 72 5.81 0.02 5.08
CA ASP A 72 5.18 -0.32 6.36
C ASP A 72 6.18 -0.28 7.53
N VAL A 73 7.41 -0.74 7.31
CA VAL A 73 8.49 -0.69 8.30
C VAL A 73 8.91 0.76 8.58
N PHE A 74 9.07 1.61 7.57
CA PHE A 74 9.39 3.03 7.79
C PHE A 74 8.29 3.76 8.56
N LEU A 75 7.02 3.48 8.25
CA LEU A 75 5.90 4.05 9.01
C LEU A 75 5.84 3.53 10.45
N ALA A 76 6.24 2.28 10.70
CA ALA A 76 6.28 1.71 12.05
C ALA A 76 7.37 2.36 12.93
N PHE A 77 8.48 2.79 12.34
CA PHE A 77 9.55 3.53 13.04
C PHE A 77 9.32 5.04 13.09
N ASN A 78 8.14 5.52 12.70
CA ASN A 78 7.77 6.91 12.88
C ASN A 78 7.44 7.20 14.36
N THR A 79 8.48 7.33 15.19
CA THR A 79 8.39 7.55 16.65
C THR A 79 8.40 9.01 17.07
N ASN A 80 8.41 9.97 16.14
CA ASN A 80 8.46 11.39 16.51
C ASN A 80 7.05 11.87 16.87
N GLU A 81 6.85 12.14 18.16
CA GLU A 81 5.61 12.71 18.74
C GLU A 81 5.43 14.20 18.42
N ASP A 82 6.41 14.84 17.78
CA ASP A 82 6.33 16.24 17.37
C ASP A 82 5.55 16.39 16.06
N ASP A 83 4.73 17.44 15.96
CA ASP A 83 3.82 17.77 14.85
C ASP A 83 4.48 17.99 13.47
N GLU A 84 5.78 17.74 13.35
CA GLU A 84 6.53 17.82 12.09
C GLU A 84 6.54 16.48 11.34
N VAL A 85 6.43 16.58 10.01
CA VAL A 85 6.52 15.42 9.11
C VAL A 85 7.89 14.75 9.29
N SER A 86 7.91 13.59 9.94
CA SER A 86 9.17 12.88 10.17
C SER A 86 9.79 12.41 8.86
N LYS A 87 11.12 12.35 8.82
CA LYS A 87 11.86 11.79 7.68
C LYS A 87 11.43 10.35 7.37
N MET A 88 11.10 9.57 8.41
CA MET A 88 10.63 8.19 8.28
C MET A 88 9.25 8.12 7.61
N PHE A 89 8.35 9.07 7.89
CA PHE A 89 7.08 9.18 7.19
C PHE A 89 7.29 9.45 5.69
N VAL A 90 8.19 10.38 5.34
CA VAL A 90 8.51 10.69 3.94
C VAL A 90 9.11 9.48 3.23
N TYR A 91 10.05 8.77 3.86
CA TYR A 91 10.61 7.54 3.28
C TYR A 91 9.57 6.44 3.11
N GLY A 92 8.64 6.30 4.06
CA GLY A 92 7.47 5.44 3.93
C GLY A 92 6.66 5.81 2.69
N LEU A 93 6.28 7.08 2.54
CA LEU A 93 5.50 7.58 1.42
C LEU A 93 6.19 7.36 0.06
N ILE A 94 7.50 7.61 -0.02
CA ILE A 94 8.30 7.35 -1.23
C ILE A 94 8.27 5.85 -1.55
N SER A 95 8.48 4.98 -0.55
CA SER A 95 8.45 3.53 -0.74
C SER A 95 7.09 3.04 -1.25
N PHE A 96 5.98 3.57 -0.72
CA PHE A 96 4.64 3.27 -1.23
C PHE A 96 4.44 3.78 -2.66
N SER A 97 4.94 4.98 -2.98
CA SER A 97 4.84 5.54 -4.33
C SER A 97 5.56 4.66 -5.34
N ILE A 98 6.76 4.18 -5.00
CA ILE A 98 7.51 3.21 -5.82
C ILE A 98 6.73 1.90 -5.97
N ALA A 99 6.11 1.39 -4.89
CA ALA A 99 5.27 0.20 -4.96
C ALA A 99 4.11 0.36 -5.95
N HIS A 100 3.45 1.53 -5.98
CA HIS A 100 2.36 1.82 -6.93
C HIS A 100 2.83 1.89 -8.38
N ILE A 101 4.05 2.39 -8.64
CA ILE A 101 4.65 2.34 -9.98
C ILE A 101 4.80 0.88 -10.41
N PHE A 102 5.33 0.01 -9.55
CA PHE A 102 5.46 -1.42 -9.87
C PHE A 102 4.11 -2.12 -10.04
N PHE A 103 3.10 -1.81 -9.23
CA PHE A 103 1.75 -2.32 -9.44
C PHE A 103 1.19 -1.88 -10.81
N SER A 104 1.34 -0.62 -11.17
CA SER A 104 0.88 -0.08 -12.46
C SER A 104 1.57 -0.77 -13.63
N LEU A 105 2.90 -0.95 -13.55
CA LEU A 105 3.67 -1.69 -14.54
C LEU A 105 3.22 -3.15 -14.63
N ALA A 106 2.96 -3.81 -13.49
CA ALA A 106 2.44 -5.17 -13.47
C ALA A 106 1.12 -5.26 -14.24
N PHE A 107 0.12 -4.43 -13.92
CA PHE A 107 -1.17 -4.46 -14.60
C PHE A 107 -1.08 -4.08 -16.09
N ALA A 108 -0.15 -3.19 -16.46
CA ALA A 108 0.12 -2.86 -17.86
C ALA A 108 0.64 -4.07 -18.67
N THR A 109 1.23 -5.09 -18.02
CA THR A 109 1.61 -6.34 -18.70
C THR A 109 0.43 -7.26 -19.01
N LEU A 110 -0.71 -7.09 -18.34
CA LEU A 110 -1.90 -7.91 -18.54
C LEU A 110 -2.85 -7.31 -19.58
N THR A 111 -2.98 -5.99 -19.58
CA THR A 111 -3.92 -5.28 -20.45
C THR A 111 -3.30 -3.98 -20.98
N PRO A 112 -3.51 -3.64 -22.26
CA PRO A 112 -2.99 -2.40 -22.82
C PRO A 112 -3.61 -1.17 -22.15
N VAL A 113 -2.76 -0.20 -21.81
CA VAL A 113 -3.19 1.06 -21.18
C VAL A 113 -3.73 2.00 -22.27
N LEU A 114 -5.07 2.10 -22.34
CA LEU A 114 -5.76 3.08 -23.19
C LEU A 114 -5.86 4.46 -22.52
N ILE A 115 -6.00 5.51 -23.34
CA ILE A 115 -6.14 6.91 -22.91
C ILE A 115 -7.32 7.14 -21.95
N TRP A 116 -8.41 6.38 -22.11
CA TRP A 116 -9.58 6.46 -21.24
C TRP A 116 -9.30 6.05 -19.80
N HIS A 117 -8.35 5.15 -19.55
CA HIS A 117 -7.95 4.79 -18.19
C HIS A 117 -7.22 5.95 -17.50
N VAL A 118 -6.43 6.73 -18.25
CA VAL A 118 -5.74 7.93 -17.74
C VAL A 118 -6.75 9.03 -17.42
N LEU A 119 -7.72 9.25 -18.31
CA LEU A 119 -8.81 10.21 -18.06
C LEU A 119 -9.64 9.82 -16.83
N LEU A 120 -9.97 8.53 -16.69
CA LEU A 120 -10.67 8.00 -15.52
C LEU A 120 -9.85 8.22 -14.24
N PHE A 121 -8.55 7.94 -14.26
CA PHE A 121 -7.65 8.17 -13.13
C PHE A 121 -7.66 9.65 -12.69
N ILE A 122 -7.47 10.57 -13.63
CA ILE A 122 -7.49 12.02 -13.34
C ILE A 122 -8.84 12.44 -12.73
N LEU A 123 -9.96 11.95 -13.30
CA LEU A 123 -11.30 12.24 -12.79
C LEU A 123 -11.47 11.76 -11.34
N ILE A 124 -11.06 10.52 -11.05
CA ILE A 124 -11.14 9.95 -9.69
C ILE A 124 -10.26 10.72 -8.70
N SER A 125 -9.05 11.11 -9.11
CA SER A 125 -8.14 11.90 -8.27
C SER A 125 -8.73 13.27 -7.94
N ILE A 126 -9.32 13.97 -8.92
CA ILE A 126 -9.99 15.26 -8.68
C ILE A 126 -11.16 15.09 -7.71
N ILE A 127 -12.02 14.07 -7.91
CA ILE A 127 -13.15 13.80 -7.02
C ILE A 127 -12.66 13.52 -5.59
N SER A 128 -11.57 12.75 -5.45
CA SER A 128 -11.01 12.40 -4.15
C SER A 128 -10.47 13.63 -3.42
N ILE A 129 -9.76 14.53 -4.12
CA ILE A 129 -9.25 15.79 -3.54
C ILE A 129 -10.40 16.72 -3.15
N LEU A 130 -11.42 16.85 -4.00
CA LEU A 130 -12.62 17.64 -3.69
C LEU A 130 -13.33 17.10 -2.46
N PHE A 131 -13.48 15.77 -2.36
CA PHE A 131 -14.09 15.13 -1.22
C PHE A 131 -13.31 15.39 0.08
N LEU A 132 -11.98 15.28 0.04
CA LEU A 132 -11.12 15.60 1.19
C LEU A 132 -11.25 17.05 1.63
N ASN A 133 -11.35 18.01 0.70
CA ASN A 133 -11.55 19.42 1.01
C ASN A 133 -12.93 19.75 1.63
N LEU A 134 -13.94 18.89 1.42
CA LEU A 134 -15.28 19.06 2.01
C LEU A 134 -15.34 18.62 3.47
N ILE A 135 -14.41 17.77 3.92
CA ILE A 135 -14.33 17.32 5.31
C ILE A 135 -13.75 18.45 6.18
N LYS A 136 -14.62 19.21 6.85
CA LYS A 136 -14.21 20.25 7.81
C LYS A 136 -13.33 19.63 8.92
N GLY A 137 -12.08 20.08 9.01
CA GLY A 137 -11.12 19.64 10.02
C GLY A 137 -9.99 18.73 9.51
N PHE A 138 -9.92 18.46 8.20
CA PHE A 138 -8.77 17.77 7.62
C PHE A 138 -7.56 18.71 7.53
N ASP A 139 -6.73 18.71 8.56
CA ASP A 139 -5.47 19.45 8.58
C ASP A 139 -4.39 18.63 7.84
N PHE A 140 -3.94 19.15 6.70
CA PHE A 140 -2.90 18.50 5.90
C PHE A 140 -1.52 18.58 6.56
N LYS A 141 -1.36 19.16 7.76
CA LYS A 141 -0.09 19.26 8.52
C LYS A 141 1.11 19.62 7.62
N GLY A 142 0.93 20.60 6.73
CA GLY A 142 1.96 21.04 5.78
C GLY A 142 2.21 20.16 4.54
N ALA A 143 1.60 18.96 4.46
CA ALA A 143 1.74 18.03 3.33
C ALA A 143 0.86 18.36 2.11
N TYR A 144 0.07 19.44 2.17
CA TYR A 144 -0.81 19.88 1.06
C TYR A 144 -0.04 20.07 -0.25
N LYS A 145 1.19 20.59 -0.15
CA LYS A 145 2.09 20.81 -1.30
C LYS A 145 2.54 19.51 -1.97
N LEU A 146 2.58 18.41 -1.21
CA LEU A 146 3.05 17.10 -1.64
C LEU A 146 1.91 16.28 -2.25
N ALA A 147 0.69 16.43 -1.71
CA ALA A 147 -0.53 15.82 -2.24
C ALA A 147 -0.97 16.37 -3.61
N PHE A 148 -0.58 17.60 -3.95
CA PHE A 148 -0.85 18.19 -5.27
C PHE A 148 0.24 17.87 -6.32
N LEU A 149 1.38 17.34 -5.88
CA LEU A 149 2.56 17.08 -6.72
C LEU A 149 2.67 15.58 -7.11
N LEU A 150 1.96 14.71 -6.39
CA LEU A 150 1.75 13.28 -6.67
C LEU A 150 0.44 13.08 -7.43
#